data_AF-A0A1D8N405-F1
#
_entry.id   AF-A0A1D8N405-F1
#
_cell.length_a   1.000
_cell.length_b   1.000
_cell.length_c   1.000
_cell.angle_alpha   90.00
_cell.angle_beta   90.00
_cell.angle_gamma   90.00
#
_symmetry.space_group_name_H-M   'P 1'
#
loop_
_entity.id
_entity.type
_entity.pdbx_description
1 polymer ?
#
loop_
_entity_poly.entity_id
_entity_poly.type
_entity_poly.pdbx_seq_one_letter_code
_entity_poly.pdbx_strand_id
1 'polypeptide(L)'
;MDCVDHSNVPRPCVKIPEKWQSAYGILIGWSLLYTNSTTTHTTLTMVYVNAKNYFCDSIINNTDRVLSALIKYHGLSIIAVFLLAIGLFHVALKVVSYVAVLLDVFVLPPTNYLPYGSQRGAWAVVTGASDGIGKEYARQLGLRGFNVFLISRTESKLRELAQEIAEKSKVETKFLAIDVSTDSPQNYKDIETVLETIPSVSILINNVGLSHSIPTPFLETPPAELHNIIAINNLATLKITQLIAPKIVESVKEARATKKFQKGLILTMGSFGGLLPTPLLATYSGSKAFLQHWSNALAVELAPEHVDVELVVSYLVTSAMSKVRKTSALIPNPKQFVTATLSSVGRAGGAQEKFATSTPYWSHALLHWWIAQTVGVFSKLVAGFNYKMHVDIRKRALKKQARQAAGGVADPKNTTAAREGYATESLKNETLKH
;
A
#
# COMPACT_ATOMS: atom_id res chain seq x y z
N MET A 1 -9.86 63.58 -53.50
CA MET A 1 -8.46 63.30 -53.84
C MET A 1 -8.30 61.80 -53.95
N ASP A 2 -9.10 61.15 -54.77
CA ASP A 2 -9.09 61.16 -56.25
C ASP A 2 -8.14 60.08 -56.75
N CYS A 3 -8.73 58.96 -57.15
CA CYS A 3 -8.47 58.40 -58.47
C CYS A 3 -9.84 58.03 -59.03
N VAL A 4 -10.38 58.93 -59.87
CA VAL A 4 -11.44 58.58 -60.81
C VAL A 4 -10.73 57.96 -62.02
N ASP A 5 -11.06 56.72 -62.36
CA ASP A 5 -11.37 56.42 -63.76
C ASP A 5 -12.32 55.22 -63.89
N HIS A 6 -13.19 55.40 -64.86
CA HIS A 6 -14.37 54.71 -65.30
C HIS A 6 -14.07 53.33 -65.89
N SER A 7 -14.74 52.31 -65.37
CA SER A 7 -15.22 51.20 -66.20
C SER A 7 -16.48 50.61 -65.56
N ASN A 8 -17.60 50.74 -66.28
CA ASN A 8 -18.91 50.21 -65.92
C ASN A 8 -18.89 48.67 -65.87
N VAL A 9 -18.66 48.07 -64.70
CA VAL A 9 -18.94 46.64 -64.47
C VAL A 9 -19.71 46.47 -63.16
N PRO A 10 -20.95 45.95 -63.18
CA PRO A 10 -21.68 45.67 -61.95
C PRO A 10 -21.01 44.50 -61.22
N ARG A 11 -20.51 44.72 -60.00
CA ARG A 11 -20.11 43.60 -59.12
C ARG A 11 -21.34 43.14 -58.33
N PRO A 12 -21.80 41.88 -58.47
CA PRO A 12 -22.91 41.40 -57.65
C PRO A 12 -22.43 41.22 -56.21
N CYS A 13 -22.97 42.05 -55.30
CA CYS A 13 -22.94 41.78 -53.86
C CYS A 13 -23.74 40.51 -53.59
N VAL A 14 -23.06 39.39 -53.36
CA VAL A 14 -23.70 38.18 -52.84
C VAL A 14 -23.91 38.37 -51.34
N LYS A 15 -25.15 38.57 -50.90
CA LYS A 15 -25.52 38.51 -49.47
C LYS A 15 -25.29 37.09 -48.96
N ILE A 16 -24.38 36.93 -47.99
CA ILE A 16 -24.19 35.68 -47.26
C ILE A 16 -25.42 35.47 -46.36
N PRO A 17 -26.08 34.30 -46.41
CA PRO A 17 -27.21 33.99 -45.53
C PRO A 17 -26.80 34.10 -44.06
N GLU A 18 -27.64 34.73 -43.23
CA GLU A 18 -27.37 35.08 -41.83
C GLU A 18 -26.86 33.89 -40.98
N LYS A 19 -27.38 32.68 -41.27
CA LYS A 19 -26.97 31.41 -40.63
C LYS A 19 -25.52 30.98 -40.87
N TRP A 20 -24.85 31.54 -41.89
CA TRP A 20 -23.47 31.22 -42.24
C TRP A 20 -22.48 32.33 -41.84
N GLN A 21 -22.95 33.47 -41.36
CA GLN A 21 -22.07 34.60 -41.00
C GLN A 21 -21.16 34.28 -39.81
N SER A 22 -21.64 33.48 -38.85
CA SER A 22 -20.86 33.01 -37.70
C SER A 22 -19.77 32.00 -38.10
N ALA A 23 -20.08 31.06 -39.01
CA ALA A 23 -19.11 30.10 -39.52
C ALA A 23 -18.05 30.76 -40.42
N TYR A 24 -18.44 31.75 -41.22
CA TYR A 24 -17.51 32.54 -42.05
C TYR A 24 -16.57 33.40 -41.22
N GLY A 25 -17.05 34.01 -40.13
CA GLY A 25 -16.22 34.78 -39.20
C GLY A 25 -15.16 33.92 -38.49
N ILE A 26 -15.49 32.67 -38.16
CA ILE A 26 -14.56 31.73 -37.52
C ILE A 26 -13.51 31.21 -38.51
N LEU A 27 -13.89 30.92 -39.76
CA LEU A 27 -12.99 30.46 -40.83
C LEU A 27 -12.02 31.56 -41.30
N ILE A 28 -12.45 32.82 -41.32
CA ILE A 28 -11.59 33.97 -41.63
C ILE A 28 -10.66 34.28 -40.44
N GLY A 29 -11.14 34.16 -39.20
CA GLY A 29 -10.31 34.31 -38.00
C GLY A 29 -9.18 33.27 -37.90
N TRP A 30 -9.42 32.04 -38.36
CA TRP A 30 -8.42 30.97 -38.37
C TRP A 30 -7.41 31.08 -39.52
N SER A 31 -7.79 31.66 -40.66
CA SER A 31 -6.91 31.83 -41.82
C SER A 31 -6.06 33.11 -41.77
N LEU A 32 -6.46 34.12 -40.99
CA LEU A 32 -5.66 35.34 -40.76
C LEU A 32 -4.58 35.19 -39.68
N LEU A 33 -4.59 34.10 -38.88
CA LEU A 33 -3.54 33.83 -37.88
C LEU A 33 -2.35 33.03 -38.42
N TYR A 34 -2.45 32.46 -39.63
CA TYR A 34 -1.39 31.67 -40.25
C TYR A 34 -1.39 31.88 -41.76
N THR A 35 -0.87 33.03 -42.22
CA THR A 35 -0.02 33.15 -43.42
C THR A 35 0.26 34.61 -43.71
N ASN A 36 1.48 35.06 -43.41
CA ASN A 36 2.08 36.23 -44.04
C ASN A 36 2.65 35.78 -45.38
N SER A 37 1.99 36.08 -46.48
CA SER A 37 2.61 36.20 -47.81
C SER A 37 1.58 36.56 -48.88
N THR A 38 1.45 37.85 -49.13
CA THR A 38 0.76 38.45 -50.27
C THR A 38 1.56 38.26 -51.55
N THR A 39 1.23 37.29 -52.40
CA THR A 39 1.33 37.46 -53.86
C THR A 39 0.55 36.36 -54.58
N THR A 40 -0.05 36.70 -55.73
CA THR A 40 -0.84 35.86 -56.66
C THR A 40 -2.34 35.72 -56.41
N HIS A 41 -2.97 36.82 -55.97
CA HIS A 41 -4.36 37.13 -56.31
C HIS A 41 -4.40 37.95 -57.61
N THR A 42 -4.46 37.32 -58.80
CA THR A 42 -5.09 38.00 -59.96
C THR A 42 -5.44 37.12 -61.18
N THR A 43 -4.90 35.92 -61.34
CA THR A 43 -5.09 35.16 -62.60
C THR A 43 -6.09 33.99 -62.54
N LEU A 44 -6.76 33.76 -61.41
CA LEU A 44 -7.73 32.67 -61.22
C LEU A 44 -9.20 33.13 -61.14
N THR A 45 -9.46 34.44 -61.25
CA THR A 45 -10.78 35.01 -60.95
C THR A 45 -11.75 35.02 -62.14
N MET A 46 -11.29 34.81 -63.38
CA MET A 46 -12.17 34.77 -64.58
C MET A 46 -12.64 33.37 -64.99
N VAL A 47 -11.94 32.29 -64.60
CA VAL A 47 -12.39 30.92 -64.91
C VAL A 47 -13.44 30.41 -63.90
N TYR A 48 -13.56 31.07 -62.74
CA TYR A 48 -14.39 30.60 -61.62
C TYR A 48 -15.87 31.06 -61.65
N VAL A 49 -16.23 31.98 -62.56
CA VAL A 49 -17.56 32.63 -62.54
C VAL A 49 -18.63 31.87 -63.33
N ASN A 50 -18.28 31.02 -64.31
CA ASN A 50 -19.26 30.26 -65.09
C ASN A 50 -19.48 28.81 -64.63
N ALA A 51 -18.64 28.25 -63.76
CA ALA A 51 -18.85 26.92 -63.16
C ALA A 51 -19.74 26.96 -61.90
N LYS A 52 -20.03 28.15 -61.36
CA LYS A 52 -20.60 28.33 -60.02
C LYS A 52 -22.13 28.22 -59.93
N ASN A 53 -22.87 28.28 -61.04
CA ASN A 53 -24.34 28.33 -61.00
C ASN A 53 -25.05 26.99 -61.25
N TYR A 54 -24.40 25.99 -61.85
CA TYR A 54 -24.97 24.65 -62.03
C TYR A 54 -24.37 23.59 -61.09
N PHE A 55 -23.15 23.82 -60.60
CA PHE A 55 -22.45 22.88 -59.71
C PHE A 55 -22.80 23.10 -58.23
N CYS A 56 -23.26 24.31 -57.85
CA CYS A 56 -23.60 24.63 -56.46
C CYS A 56 -24.94 24.04 -56.02
N ASP A 57 -26.01 24.02 -56.82
CA ASP A 57 -27.31 23.53 -56.32
C ASP A 57 -27.36 22.01 -56.17
N SER A 58 -26.69 21.25 -57.04
CA SER A 58 -26.63 19.78 -56.92
C SER A 58 -25.69 19.35 -55.79
N ILE A 59 -24.54 20.01 -55.64
CA ILE A 59 -23.62 19.71 -54.53
C ILE A 59 -24.18 20.23 -53.22
N ILE A 60 -24.74 21.43 -53.11
CA ILE A 60 -25.29 21.94 -51.84
C ILE A 60 -26.49 21.10 -51.39
N ASN A 61 -27.39 20.69 -52.29
CA ASN A 61 -28.52 19.83 -51.90
C ASN A 61 -28.09 18.38 -51.60
N ASN A 62 -27.08 17.83 -52.27
CA ASN A 62 -26.50 16.54 -51.87
C ASN A 62 -25.65 16.66 -50.61
N THR A 63 -24.97 17.77 -50.37
CA THR A 63 -24.17 18.01 -49.17
C THR A 63 -25.10 18.24 -47.99
N ASP A 64 -26.22 18.96 -48.13
CA ASP A 64 -27.23 19.09 -47.07
C ASP A 64 -27.96 17.77 -46.84
N ARG A 65 -28.21 16.92 -47.85
CA ARG A 65 -28.78 15.57 -47.67
C ARG A 65 -27.78 14.59 -47.06
N VAL A 66 -26.51 14.65 -47.43
CA VAL A 66 -25.42 13.83 -46.87
C VAL A 66 -25.05 14.32 -45.48
N LEU A 67 -25.01 15.63 -45.23
CA LEU A 67 -24.76 16.23 -43.92
C LEU A 67 -25.96 16.00 -43.00
N SER A 68 -27.20 16.12 -43.46
CA SER A 68 -28.38 15.74 -42.67
C SER A 68 -28.47 14.22 -42.48
N ALA A 69 -28.06 13.38 -43.43
CA ALA A 69 -27.96 11.93 -43.23
C ALA A 69 -26.81 11.54 -42.28
N LEU A 70 -25.66 12.23 -42.35
CA LEU A 70 -24.53 12.07 -41.44
C LEU A 70 -24.87 12.60 -40.05
N ILE A 71 -25.59 13.73 -39.90
CA ILE A 71 -26.11 14.21 -38.61
C ILE A 71 -27.18 13.24 -38.07
N LYS A 72 -27.98 12.62 -38.95
CA LYS A 72 -29.02 11.64 -38.60
C LYS A 72 -28.46 10.26 -38.23
N TYR A 73 -27.24 9.91 -38.66
CA TYR A 73 -26.55 8.64 -38.33
C TYR A 73 -25.32 8.78 -37.41
N HIS A 74 -24.73 9.97 -37.27
CA HIS A 74 -23.67 10.34 -36.30
C HIS A 74 -24.24 11.03 -35.05
N GLY A 75 -25.48 10.66 -34.69
CA GLY A 75 -25.99 10.78 -33.32
C GLY A 75 -25.28 9.83 -32.34
N LEU A 76 -24.30 9.02 -32.79
CA LEU A 76 -23.23 8.54 -31.90
C LEU A 76 -22.33 9.75 -31.60
N SER A 77 -22.88 10.60 -30.73
CA SER A 77 -22.43 11.94 -30.41
C SER A 77 -20.92 12.02 -30.15
N ILE A 78 -20.32 13.18 -30.43
CA ILE A 78 -18.97 13.52 -29.94
C ILE A 78 -18.80 13.13 -28.45
N ILE A 79 -19.88 13.22 -27.67
CA ILE A 79 -19.99 12.74 -26.29
C ILE A 79 -19.73 11.23 -26.17
N ALA A 80 -20.33 10.39 -27.01
CA ALA A 80 -20.09 8.94 -27.01
C ALA A 80 -18.62 8.58 -27.31
N VAL A 81 -17.99 9.25 -28.29
CA VAL A 81 -16.56 9.06 -28.61
C VAL A 81 -15.68 9.52 -27.45
N PHE A 82 -16.00 10.67 -26.84
CA PHE A 82 -15.29 11.19 -25.68
C PHE A 82 -15.40 10.26 -24.46
N LEU A 83 -16.60 9.75 -24.16
CA LEU A 83 -16.81 8.79 -23.07
C LEU A 83 -16.06 7.46 -23.33
N LEU A 84 -16.04 6.98 -24.56
CA LEU A 84 -15.25 5.81 -24.94
C LEU A 84 -13.76 6.05 -24.73
N ALA A 85 -13.24 7.22 -25.13
CA ALA A 85 -11.84 7.58 -24.93
C ALA A 85 -11.46 7.62 -23.44
N ILE A 86 -12.31 8.20 -22.58
CA ILE A 86 -12.13 8.17 -21.11
C ILE A 86 -12.12 6.73 -20.60
N GLY A 87 -13.05 5.90 -21.06
CA GLY A 87 -13.14 4.49 -20.67
C GLY A 87 -11.88 3.71 -21.04
N LEU A 88 -11.41 3.84 -22.28
CA LEU A 88 -10.18 3.20 -22.75
C LEU A 88 -8.95 3.70 -22.00
N PHE A 89 -8.85 5.01 -21.75
CA PHE A 89 -7.78 5.57 -20.94
C PHE A 89 -7.77 5.01 -19.52
N HIS A 90 -8.94 4.91 -18.87
CA HIS A 90 -9.06 4.32 -17.55
C HIS A 90 -8.62 2.85 -17.53
N VAL A 91 -9.05 2.05 -18.50
CA VAL A 91 -8.63 0.64 -18.63
C VAL A 91 -7.12 0.54 -18.86
N ALA A 92 -6.55 1.39 -19.73
CA ALA A 92 -5.11 1.42 -19.97
C ALA A 92 -4.31 1.71 -18.69
N LEU A 93 -4.75 2.66 -17.86
CA LEU A 93 -4.13 2.94 -16.56
C LEU A 93 -4.17 1.72 -15.62
N LYS A 94 -5.26 0.95 -15.61
CA LYS A 94 -5.34 -0.30 -14.83
C LYS A 94 -4.39 -1.36 -15.37
N VAL A 95 -4.30 -1.52 -16.70
CA VAL A 95 -3.35 -2.48 -17.30
C VAL A 95 -1.91 -2.13 -16.93
N VAL A 96 -1.53 -0.86 -17.04
CA VAL A 96 -0.20 -0.37 -16.63
C VAL A 96 0.04 -0.65 -15.14
N SER A 97 -0.94 -0.33 -14.28
CA SER A 97 -0.86 -0.62 -12.84
C SER A 97 -0.71 -2.11 -12.55
N TYR A 98 -1.42 -2.99 -13.25
CA TYR A 98 -1.32 -4.43 -13.08
C TYR A 98 0.05 -4.96 -13.52
N VAL A 99 0.55 -4.50 -14.67
CA VAL A 99 1.90 -4.83 -15.14
C VAL A 99 2.95 -4.37 -14.12
N ALA A 100 2.78 -3.18 -13.52
CA ALA A 100 3.66 -2.71 -12.46
C ALA A 100 3.68 -3.67 -11.25
N VAL A 101 2.53 -4.20 -10.81
CA VAL A 101 2.47 -5.24 -9.76
C VAL A 101 3.25 -6.49 -10.16
N LEU A 102 3.09 -6.97 -11.41
CA LEU A 102 3.79 -8.16 -11.88
C LEU A 102 5.31 -7.95 -11.93
N LEU A 103 5.76 -6.79 -12.40
CA LEU A 103 7.18 -6.44 -12.44
C LEU A 103 7.77 -6.34 -11.02
N ASP A 104 7.08 -5.67 -10.11
CA ASP A 104 7.50 -5.47 -8.72
C ASP A 104 7.69 -6.80 -7.97
N VAL A 105 6.70 -7.69 -8.12
CA VAL A 105 6.63 -8.95 -7.38
C VAL A 105 7.53 -10.04 -7.98
N PHE A 106 7.68 -10.10 -9.31
CA PHE A 106 8.33 -11.23 -9.97
C PHE A 106 9.63 -10.90 -10.70
N VAL A 107 9.90 -9.64 -11.04
CA VAL A 107 11.01 -9.27 -11.95
C VAL A 107 12.06 -8.40 -11.29
N LEU A 108 11.65 -7.40 -10.50
CA LEU A 108 12.59 -6.43 -9.92
C LEU A 108 13.55 -7.10 -8.90
N PRO A 109 14.84 -6.68 -8.90
CA PRO A 109 15.84 -7.30 -8.03
C PRO A 109 15.55 -7.03 -6.54
N PRO A 110 16.08 -7.87 -5.63
CA PRO A 110 15.93 -7.65 -4.19
C PRO A 110 16.51 -6.30 -3.73
N THR A 111 15.92 -5.70 -2.70
CA THR A 111 16.40 -4.45 -2.10
C THR A 111 17.83 -4.59 -1.57
N ASN A 112 18.69 -3.64 -1.91
CA ASN A 112 20.05 -3.53 -1.39
C ASN A 112 20.03 -2.89 0.01
N TYR A 113 20.61 -3.56 1.01
CA TYR A 113 20.67 -3.09 2.39
C TYR A 113 21.94 -2.34 2.78
N LEU A 114 22.93 -2.23 1.88
CA LEU A 114 24.14 -1.43 2.14
C LEU A 114 23.81 0.04 2.46
N PRO A 115 22.86 0.70 1.76
CA PRO A 115 22.37 2.03 2.15
C PRO A 115 21.78 2.10 3.55
N TYR A 116 21.24 1.02 4.10
CA TYR A 116 20.67 1.03 5.45
C TYR A 116 21.71 0.69 6.53
N GLY A 117 22.99 0.50 6.19
CA GLY A 117 24.04 0.21 7.18
C GLY A 117 24.30 -1.28 7.43
N SER A 118 23.77 -2.16 6.57
CA SER A 118 24.12 -3.59 6.56
C SER A 118 25.63 -3.79 6.53
N GLN A 119 26.13 -4.71 7.38
CA GLN A 119 27.56 -5.06 7.52
C GLN A 119 28.45 -3.91 8.02
N ARG A 120 27.87 -2.80 8.49
CA ARG A 120 28.60 -1.63 9.03
C ARG A 120 28.36 -1.41 10.53
N GLY A 121 27.87 -2.44 11.22
CA GLY A 121 27.59 -2.39 12.67
C GLY A 121 26.28 -1.68 13.04
N ALA A 122 25.45 -1.30 12.06
CA ALA A 122 24.16 -0.69 12.32
C ALA A 122 23.18 -1.70 12.94
N TRP A 123 22.34 -1.21 13.86
CA TRP A 123 21.37 -2.02 14.57
C TRP A 123 19.97 -1.93 13.95
N ALA A 124 19.26 -3.05 14.02
CA ALA A 124 17.84 -3.18 13.74
C ALA A 124 17.07 -3.48 15.03
N VAL A 125 16.08 -2.67 15.35
CA VAL A 125 15.17 -2.88 16.49
C VAL A 125 13.90 -3.58 16.01
N VAL A 126 13.51 -4.68 16.65
CA VAL A 126 12.33 -5.47 16.28
C VAL A 126 11.40 -5.62 17.47
N THR A 127 10.19 -5.07 17.37
CA THR A 127 9.14 -5.26 18.39
C THR A 127 8.30 -6.51 18.09
N GLY A 128 7.83 -7.19 19.14
CA GLY A 128 7.11 -8.46 18.98
C GLY A 128 8.00 -9.58 18.43
N ALA A 129 9.30 -9.59 18.79
CA ALA A 129 10.29 -10.48 18.21
C ALA A 129 10.24 -11.95 18.66
N SER A 130 9.41 -12.30 19.66
CA SER A 130 9.44 -13.64 20.28
C SER A 130 8.85 -14.77 19.41
N ASP A 131 8.01 -14.46 18.41
CA ASP A 131 7.37 -15.47 17.55
C ASP A 131 6.96 -14.88 16.19
N GLY A 132 6.56 -15.76 15.27
CA GLY A 132 5.91 -15.40 14.01
C GLY A 132 6.73 -14.49 13.11
N ILE A 133 6.09 -13.43 12.60
CA ILE A 133 6.66 -12.48 11.65
C ILE A 133 7.84 -11.71 12.28
N GLY A 134 7.70 -11.24 13.52
CA GLY A 134 8.77 -10.50 14.22
C GLY A 134 10.02 -11.34 14.44
N LYS A 135 9.86 -12.59 14.89
CA LYS A 135 10.98 -13.53 15.04
C LYS A 135 11.75 -13.69 13.73
N GLU A 136 11.03 -13.78 12.62
CA GLU A 136 11.62 -13.99 11.33
C GLU A 136 12.28 -12.73 10.76
N TYR A 137 11.72 -11.53 10.99
CA TYR A 137 12.42 -10.28 10.69
C TYR A 137 13.77 -10.21 11.40
N ALA A 138 13.80 -10.49 12.71
CA ALA A 138 15.03 -10.49 13.48
C ALA A 138 16.09 -11.42 12.88
N ARG A 139 15.72 -12.67 12.55
CA ARG A 139 16.62 -13.63 11.92
C ARG A 139 17.15 -13.14 10.57
N GLN A 140 16.26 -12.70 9.70
CA GLN A 140 16.62 -12.32 8.34
C GLN A 140 17.38 -10.99 8.27
N LEU A 141 17.22 -10.09 9.24
CA LEU A 141 18.04 -8.89 9.40
C LEU A 141 19.41 -9.22 9.96
N GLY A 142 19.51 -10.13 10.93
CA GLY A 142 20.78 -10.67 11.41
C GLY A 142 21.60 -11.28 10.27
N LEU A 143 20.99 -12.14 9.43
CA LEU A 143 21.64 -12.72 8.25
C LEU A 143 22.05 -11.69 7.20
N ARG A 144 21.43 -10.50 7.19
CA ARG A 144 21.83 -9.36 6.36
C ARG A 144 22.93 -8.52 7.01
N GLY A 145 23.53 -8.95 8.11
CA GLY A 145 24.65 -8.29 8.78
C GLY A 145 24.25 -7.07 9.61
N PHE A 146 23.02 -7.02 10.10
CA PHE A 146 22.62 -6.06 11.14
C PHE A 146 22.80 -6.66 12.51
N ASN A 147 23.27 -5.86 13.47
CA ASN A 147 23.09 -6.19 14.88
C ASN A 147 21.60 -6.07 15.22
N VAL A 148 21.08 -6.84 16.18
CA VAL A 148 19.63 -6.92 16.42
C VAL A 148 19.26 -6.66 17.87
N PHE A 149 18.38 -5.69 18.09
CA PHE A 149 17.77 -5.43 19.39
C PHE A 149 16.32 -5.96 19.40
N LEU A 150 16.06 -6.96 20.24
CA LEU A 150 14.80 -7.69 20.29
C LEU A 150 13.92 -7.22 21.46
N ILE A 151 12.70 -6.78 21.16
CA ILE A 151 11.73 -6.35 22.18
C ILE A 151 10.50 -7.24 22.13
N SER A 152 10.17 -7.91 23.25
CA SER A 152 8.94 -8.68 23.39
C SER A 152 8.64 -8.96 24.87
N ARG A 153 7.64 -9.80 25.17
CA ARG A 153 7.23 -10.08 26.56
C ARG A 153 7.95 -11.27 27.21
N THR A 154 8.34 -12.25 26.41
CA THR A 154 8.84 -13.54 26.92
C THR A 154 10.36 -13.57 26.86
N GLU A 155 11.01 -13.34 28.00
CA GLU A 155 12.47 -13.27 28.11
C GLU A 155 13.17 -14.54 27.60
N SER A 156 12.69 -15.72 27.99
CA SER A 156 13.30 -17.00 27.58
C SER A 156 13.38 -17.15 26.05
N LYS A 157 12.31 -16.80 25.33
CA LYS A 157 12.27 -16.83 23.87
C LYS A 157 13.18 -15.79 23.23
N LEU A 158 13.30 -14.61 23.84
CA LEU A 158 14.19 -13.55 23.36
C LEU A 158 15.66 -13.95 23.52
N ARG A 159 16.01 -14.53 24.66
CA ARG A 159 17.36 -15.04 24.94
C ARG A 159 17.76 -16.14 23.95
N GLU A 160 16.90 -17.12 23.72
CA GLU A 160 17.12 -18.19 22.73
C GLU A 160 17.32 -17.61 21.32
N LEU A 161 16.45 -16.67 20.91
CA LEU A 161 16.56 -16.04 19.60
C LEU A 161 17.82 -15.18 19.45
N ALA A 162 18.19 -14.42 20.48
CA ALA A 162 19.40 -13.61 20.49
C ALA A 162 20.65 -14.48 20.29
N GLN A 163 20.75 -15.57 21.07
CA GLN A 163 21.83 -16.54 20.94
C GLN A 163 21.86 -17.16 19.53
N GLU A 164 20.71 -17.61 19.02
CA GLU A 164 20.61 -18.19 17.68
C GLU A 164 21.12 -17.22 16.59
N ILE A 165 20.72 -15.95 16.66
CA ILE A 165 21.10 -14.93 15.66
C ILE A 165 22.60 -14.62 15.76
N ALA A 166 23.13 -14.44 16.97
CA ALA A 166 24.53 -14.15 17.20
C ALA A 166 25.43 -15.29 16.69
N GLU A 167 25.06 -16.54 16.97
CA GLU A 167 25.81 -17.72 16.55
C GLU A 167 25.83 -17.90 15.03
N LYS A 168 24.67 -17.77 14.37
CA LYS A 168 24.51 -18.01 12.93
C LYS A 168 25.00 -16.87 12.06
N SER A 169 24.81 -15.63 12.51
CA SER A 169 25.05 -14.45 11.67
C SER A 169 26.30 -13.67 12.05
N LYS A 170 26.95 -14.02 13.19
CA LYS A 170 28.14 -13.34 13.71
C LYS A 170 27.95 -11.83 13.91
N VAL A 171 26.77 -11.46 14.41
CA VAL A 171 26.36 -10.09 14.74
C VAL A 171 26.09 -9.99 16.24
N GLU A 172 26.08 -8.78 16.76
CA GLU A 172 25.69 -8.52 18.14
C GLU A 172 24.17 -8.56 18.31
N THR A 173 23.74 -9.00 19.49
CA THR A 173 22.31 -9.05 19.83
C THR A 173 22.09 -8.51 21.24
N LYS A 174 21.03 -7.72 21.40
CA LYS A 174 20.49 -7.28 22.69
C LYS A 174 19.02 -7.69 22.76
N PHE A 175 18.47 -7.85 23.95
CA PHE A 175 17.05 -8.07 24.11
C PHE A 175 16.51 -7.38 25.36
N LEU A 176 15.22 -7.07 25.33
CA LEU A 176 14.49 -6.48 26.45
C LEU A 176 13.10 -7.13 26.54
N ALA A 177 12.81 -7.70 27.71
CA ALA A 177 11.53 -8.30 28.03
C ALA A 177 10.62 -7.26 28.72
N ILE A 178 9.60 -6.78 28.02
CA ILE A 178 8.62 -5.80 28.53
C ILE A 178 7.20 -6.13 28.07
N ASP A 179 6.21 -5.85 28.92
CA ASP A 179 4.80 -5.91 28.56
C ASP A 179 4.23 -4.56 28.19
N VAL A 180 4.22 -4.30 26.88
CA VAL A 180 3.70 -3.07 26.28
C VAL A 180 2.18 -2.89 26.45
N SER A 181 1.43 -3.92 26.87
CA SER A 181 -0.01 -3.78 27.14
C SER A 181 -0.31 -2.94 28.39
N THR A 182 0.66 -2.82 29.29
CA THR A 182 0.54 -2.04 30.53
C THR A 182 0.69 -0.54 30.31
N ASP A 183 1.24 -0.12 29.16
CA ASP A 183 1.65 1.26 28.87
C ASP A 183 2.49 1.93 30.00
N SER A 184 3.23 1.12 30.77
CA SER A 184 4.03 1.62 31.89
C SER A 184 5.14 2.56 31.40
N PRO A 185 5.31 3.76 32.01
CA PRO A 185 6.45 4.64 31.74
C PRO A 185 7.81 3.95 31.86
N GLN A 186 7.92 2.95 32.74
CA GLN A 186 9.16 2.21 32.95
C GLN A 186 9.58 1.44 31.70
N ASN A 187 8.64 0.86 30.95
CA ASN A 187 8.93 0.14 29.71
C ASN A 187 9.72 1.01 28.71
N TYR A 188 9.35 2.29 28.63
CA TYR A 188 9.96 3.25 27.71
C TYR A 188 11.35 3.69 28.19
N LYS A 189 11.52 3.90 29.50
CA LYS A 189 12.83 4.17 30.12
C LYS A 189 13.80 3.00 29.95
N ASP A 190 13.32 1.76 30.06
CA ASP A 190 14.14 0.56 29.87
C ASP A 190 14.60 0.45 28.40
N ILE A 191 13.73 0.80 27.43
CA ILE A 191 14.10 0.88 26.02
C ILE A 191 15.19 1.94 25.81
N GLU A 192 15.01 3.16 26.35
CA GLU A 192 15.99 4.24 26.27
C GLU A 192 17.34 3.82 26.84
N THR A 193 17.35 3.21 28.04
CA THR A 193 18.57 2.73 28.70
C THR A 193 19.35 1.75 27.82
N VAL A 194 18.66 0.84 27.12
CA VAL A 194 19.34 -0.08 26.19
C VAL A 194 19.81 0.65 24.93
N LEU A 195 19.01 1.59 24.40
CA LEU A 195 19.36 2.39 23.21
C LEU A 195 20.59 3.27 23.44
N GLU A 196 20.81 3.79 24.65
CA GLU A 196 22.04 4.53 25.01
C GLU A 196 23.31 3.69 24.81
N THR A 197 23.20 2.37 24.97
CA THR A 197 24.31 1.43 24.74
C THR A 197 24.49 1.05 23.27
N ILE A 198 23.61 1.50 22.38
CA ILE A 198 23.62 1.17 20.95
C ILE A 198 24.17 2.36 20.16
N PRO A 199 25.34 2.22 19.50
CA PRO A 199 26.00 3.36 18.85
C PRO A 199 25.21 3.86 17.64
N SER A 200 24.65 2.95 16.84
CA SER A 200 23.96 3.31 15.59
C SER A 200 22.74 2.43 15.36
N VAL A 201 21.58 3.03 15.14
CA VAL A 201 20.32 2.36 14.78
C VAL A 201 19.91 2.82 13.39
N SER A 202 19.48 1.89 12.54
CA SER A 202 19.07 2.20 11.16
C SER A 202 17.70 1.64 10.80
N ILE A 203 17.26 0.59 11.48
CA ILE A 203 16.00 -0.10 11.15
C ILE A 203 15.12 -0.20 12.40
N LEU A 204 13.85 0.15 12.27
CA LEU A 204 12.80 -0.17 13.23
C LEU A 204 11.73 -1.03 12.55
N ILE A 205 11.44 -2.19 13.12
CA ILE A 205 10.32 -3.05 12.75
C ILE A 205 9.24 -2.95 13.84
N ASN A 206 8.21 -2.14 13.58
CA ASN A 206 7.01 -2.04 14.38
C ASN A 206 6.09 -3.24 14.08
N ASN A 207 6.35 -4.37 14.75
CA ASN A 207 5.63 -5.62 14.52
C ASN A 207 4.76 -6.05 15.71
N VAL A 208 4.99 -5.56 16.93
CA VAL A 208 4.15 -5.89 18.08
C VAL A 208 2.68 -5.60 17.77
N GLY A 209 1.79 -6.50 18.18
CA GLY A 209 0.37 -6.34 17.93
C GLY A 209 -0.49 -7.40 18.59
N LEU A 210 -1.78 -7.09 18.70
CA LEU A 210 -2.84 -7.93 19.22
C LEU A 210 -4.05 -7.84 18.30
N SER A 211 -4.69 -8.97 18.05
CA SER A 211 -6.02 -9.05 17.44
C SER A 211 -7.01 -9.66 18.45
N HIS A 212 -8.28 -9.74 18.07
CA HIS A 212 -9.27 -10.35 18.95
C HIS A 212 -8.95 -11.83 19.17
N SER A 213 -9.30 -12.33 20.34
CA SER A 213 -9.19 -13.74 20.70
C SER A 213 -9.98 -14.61 19.73
N ILE A 214 -11.21 -14.22 19.37
CA ILE A 214 -12.03 -14.77 18.30
C ILE A 214 -12.78 -13.60 17.64
N PRO A 215 -13.33 -13.75 16.43
CA PRO A 215 -14.22 -12.72 15.90
C PRO A 215 -15.43 -12.54 16.82
N THR A 216 -15.66 -11.32 17.28
CA THR A 216 -16.67 -10.95 18.27
C THR A 216 -17.43 -9.69 17.87
N PRO A 217 -18.78 -9.68 17.92
CA PRO A 217 -19.55 -8.46 17.72
C PRO A 217 -19.06 -7.37 18.67
N PHE A 218 -18.96 -6.13 18.18
CA PHE A 218 -18.40 -5.04 18.97
C PHE A 218 -19.13 -4.84 20.32
N LEU A 219 -20.46 -5.00 20.33
CA LEU A 219 -21.28 -4.89 21.54
C LEU A 219 -21.01 -5.99 22.58
N GLU A 220 -20.35 -7.07 22.18
CA GLU A 220 -19.98 -8.20 23.04
C GLU A 220 -18.49 -8.22 23.38
N THR A 221 -17.68 -7.32 22.80
CA THR A 221 -16.24 -7.31 23.01
C THR A 221 -15.93 -6.79 24.41
N PRO A 222 -15.21 -7.55 25.27
CA PRO A 222 -14.88 -7.10 26.62
C PRO A 222 -14.08 -5.79 26.63
N PRO A 223 -14.34 -4.85 27.56
CA PRO A 223 -13.60 -3.58 27.64
C PRO A 223 -12.08 -3.75 27.74
N ALA A 224 -11.60 -4.77 28.45
CA ALA A 224 -10.18 -5.07 28.55
C ALA A 224 -9.56 -5.46 27.19
N GLU A 225 -10.28 -6.19 26.35
CA GLU A 225 -9.81 -6.56 25.00
C GLU A 225 -9.77 -5.33 24.09
N LEU A 226 -10.76 -4.44 24.18
CA LEU A 226 -10.76 -3.15 23.48
C LEU A 226 -9.54 -2.30 23.84
N HIS A 227 -9.30 -2.11 25.14
CA HIS A 227 -8.17 -1.35 25.66
C HIS A 227 -6.84 -1.95 25.20
N ASN A 228 -6.65 -3.26 25.36
CA ASN A 228 -5.41 -3.93 25.02
C ASN A 228 -5.09 -3.84 23.52
N ILE A 229 -6.09 -3.94 22.64
CA ILE A 229 -5.88 -3.79 21.20
C ILE A 229 -5.35 -2.39 20.87
N ILE A 230 -5.94 -1.33 21.44
CA ILE A 230 -5.51 0.06 21.19
C ILE A 230 -4.16 0.35 21.84
N ALA A 231 -3.98 -0.04 23.10
CA ALA A 231 -2.73 0.16 23.83
C ALA A 231 -1.54 -0.50 23.11
N ILE A 232 -1.69 -1.77 22.69
CA ILE A 232 -0.60 -2.51 22.03
C ILE A 232 -0.40 -2.08 20.58
N ASN A 233 -1.47 -2.00 19.78
CA ASN A 233 -1.32 -1.75 18.33
C ASN A 233 -0.97 -0.29 18.04
N ASN A 234 -1.56 0.65 18.79
CA ASN A 234 -1.39 2.06 18.54
C ASN A 234 -0.42 2.65 19.57
N LEU A 235 -0.84 2.81 20.83
CA LEU A 235 -0.10 3.63 21.79
C LEU A 235 1.37 3.20 21.95
N ALA A 236 1.62 1.91 22.14
CA ALA A 236 2.98 1.36 22.22
C ALA A 236 3.77 1.61 20.92
N THR A 237 3.17 1.40 19.75
CA THR A 237 3.82 1.67 18.45
C THR A 237 4.23 3.13 18.32
N LEU A 238 3.35 4.08 18.67
CA LEU A 238 3.67 5.51 18.62
C LEU A 238 4.83 5.84 19.57
N LYS A 239 4.72 5.46 20.84
CA LYS A 239 5.72 5.79 21.86
C LYS A 239 7.07 5.17 21.55
N ILE A 240 7.12 3.90 21.19
CA ILE A 240 8.37 3.23 20.79
C ILE A 240 8.99 3.92 19.56
N THR A 241 8.17 4.31 18.59
CA THR A 241 8.67 5.03 17.40
C THR A 241 9.21 6.40 17.76
N GLN A 242 8.56 7.15 18.66
CA GLN A 242 9.06 8.45 19.14
C GLN A 242 10.40 8.35 19.87
N LEU A 243 10.72 7.20 20.47
CA LEU A 243 12.03 6.96 21.10
C LEU A 243 13.10 6.59 20.08
N ILE A 244 12.77 5.71 19.12
CA ILE A 244 13.76 5.11 18.22
C ILE A 244 14.01 5.96 16.97
N ALA A 245 12.99 6.63 16.43
CA ALA A 245 13.14 7.41 15.21
C ALA A 245 14.18 8.54 15.33
N PRO A 246 14.27 9.30 16.45
CA PRO A 246 15.36 10.26 16.64
C PRO A 246 16.75 9.62 16.58
N LYS A 247 16.92 8.42 17.17
CA LYS A 247 18.20 7.68 17.13
C LYS A 247 18.57 7.22 15.71
N ILE A 248 17.57 6.86 14.90
CA ILE A 248 17.76 6.56 13.47
C ILE A 248 18.23 7.81 12.72
N VAL A 249 17.56 8.95 12.94
CA VAL A 249 17.91 10.22 12.30
C VAL A 249 19.33 10.67 12.68
N GLU A 250 19.70 10.57 13.97
CA GLU A 250 21.07 10.83 14.44
C GLU A 250 22.09 9.93 13.72
N SER A 251 21.84 8.63 13.68
CA SER A 251 22.73 7.66 13.01
C SER A 251 22.92 7.96 11.53
N VAL A 252 21.85 8.39 10.84
CA VAL A 252 21.90 8.81 9.43
C VAL A 252 22.73 10.09 9.27
N LYS A 253 22.53 11.08 10.14
CA LYS A 253 23.29 12.34 10.15
C LYS A 253 24.78 12.11 10.37
N GLU A 254 25.15 11.29 11.35
CA GLU A 254 26.54 10.94 11.65
C GLU A 254 27.24 10.22 10.49
N ALA A 255 26.55 9.24 9.88
CA ALA A 255 27.09 8.54 8.72
C ALA A 255 27.34 9.51 7.55
N ARG A 256 26.41 10.44 7.31
CA ARG A 256 26.57 11.46 6.26
C ARG A 256 27.69 12.45 6.56
N ALA A 257 27.88 12.84 7.81
CA ALA A 257 29.00 13.70 8.23
C ALA A 257 30.36 13.05 7.89
N THR A 258 30.44 11.72 7.95
CA THR A 258 31.64 10.94 7.56
C THR A 258 31.66 10.55 6.07
N LYS A 259 30.86 11.21 5.23
CA LYS A 259 30.70 10.95 3.78
C LYS A 259 30.27 9.52 3.44
N LYS A 260 29.70 8.77 4.40
CA LYS A 260 29.09 7.46 4.13
C LYS A 260 27.63 7.67 3.76
N PHE A 261 27.21 7.03 2.66
CA PHE A 261 25.79 6.98 2.34
C PHE A 261 25.08 6.01 3.29
N GLN A 262 24.17 6.55 4.11
CA GLN A 262 23.29 5.79 4.99
C GLN A 262 21.87 6.39 4.97
N LYS A 263 20.88 5.51 5.14
CA LYS A 263 19.45 5.78 5.25
C LYS A 263 18.88 5.08 6.48
N GLY A 264 17.76 5.57 6.98
CA GLY A 264 16.93 4.89 7.96
C GLY A 264 15.78 4.12 7.31
N LEU A 265 15.25 3.11 8.00
CA LEU A 265 14.07 2.36 7.59
C LEU A 265 13.13 2.12 8.77
N ILE A 266 11.86 2.48 8.63
CA ILE A 266 10.81 2.14 9.59
C ILE A 266 9.73 1.34 8.87
N LEU A 267 9.58 0.06 9.23
CA LEU A 267 8.51 -0.79 8.72
C LEU A 267 7.45 -1.00 9.79
N THR A 268 6.21 -0.61 9.49
CA THR A 268 5.08 -0.81 10.40
C THR A 268 4.15 -1.89 9.89
N MET A 269 3.89 -2.91 10.72
CA MET A 269 3.03 -4.02 10.34
C MET A 269 1.56 -3.63 10.31
N GLY A 270 1.06 -3.42 9.11
CA GLY A 270 -0.35 -3.30 8.78
C GLY A 270 -1.06 -4.65 8.68
N SER A 271 -2.26 -4.61 8.14
CA SER A 271 -3.10 -5.79 7.93
C SER A 271 -4.13 -5.47 6.85
N PHE A 272 -4.57 -6.48 6.10
CA PHE A 272 -5.78 -6.35 5.28
C PHE A 272 -6.97 -5.86 6.12
N GLY A 273 -7.00 -6.18 7.42
CA GLY A 273 -8.02 -5.69 8.35
C GLY A 273 -8.00 -4.16 8.55
N GLY A 274 -6.89 -3.48 8.25
CA GLY A 274 -6.81 -2.01 8.21
C GLY A 274 -7.06 -1.42 6.81
N LEU A 275 -7.13 -2.26 5.78
CA LEU A 275 -7.41 -1.88 4.40
C LEU A 275 -8.92 -1.93 4.09
N LEU A 276 -9.59 -2.99 4.52
CA LEU A 276 -11.03 -3.20 4.36
C LEU A 276 -11.73 -3.20 5.73
N PRO A 277 -12.99 -2.69 5.82
CA PRO A 277 -13.82 -2.90 6.98
C PRO A 277 -13.92 -4.39 7.33
N THR A 278 -13.64 -4.70 8.59
CA THR A 278 -13.52 -6.08 9.07
C THR A 278 -14.49 -6.33 10.23
N PRO A 279 -15.77 -6.61 9.91
CA PRO A 279 -16.82 -6.89 10.90
C PRO A 279 -16.43 -8.04 11.84
N LEU A 280 -16.90 -7.97 13.09
CA LEU A 280 -16.49 -8.85 14.21
C LEU A 280 -15.03 -8.68 14.68
N LEU A 281 -14.27 -7.77 14.06
CA LEU A 281 -12.93 -7.37 14.49
C LEU A 281 -12.79 -5.85 14.48
N ALA A 282 -13.89 -5.12 14.75
CA ALA A 282 -14.00 -3.67 14.52
C ALA A 282 -12.86 -2.86 15.14
N THR A 283 -12.52 -3.10 16.41
CA THR A 283 -11.44 -2.40 17.12
C THR A 283 -10.06 -2.68 16.53
N TYR A 284 -9.81 -3.94 16.14
CA TYR A 284 -8.57 -4.32 15.48
C TYR A 284 -8.48 -3.68 14.09
N SER A 285 -9.57 -3.70 13.32
CA SER A 285 -9.69 -3.06 12.02
C SER A 285 -9.37 -1.57 12.10
N GLY A 286 -10.01 -0.85 13.02
CA GLY A 286 -9.74 0.56 13.30
C GLY A 286 -8.29 0.82 13.70
N SER A 287 -7.73 0.00 14.61
CA SER A 287 -6.32 0.14 15.04
C SER A 287 -5.33 0.01 13.87
N LYS A 288 -5.60 -0.85 12.89
CA LYS A 288 -4.73 -1.04 11.71
C LYS A 288 -4.96 0.03 10.65
N ALA A 289 -6.17 0.56 10.51
CA ALA A 289 -6.46 1.72 9.67
C ALA A 289 -5.80 3.01 10.22
N PHE A 290 -5.73 3.16 11.55
CA PHE A 290 -4.94 4.20 12.21
C PHE A 290 -3.46 4.10 11.81
N LEU A 291 -2.84 2.92 11.97
CA LEU A 291 -1.42 2.74 11.65
C LEU A 291 -1.11 3.02 10.19
N GLN A 292 -2.04 2.71 9.27
CA GLN A 292 -1.93 3.06 7.86
C GLN A 292 -1.74 4.56 7.66
N HIS A 293 -2.70 5.36 8.14
CA HIS A 293 -2.64 6.81 7.95
C HIS A 293 -1.46 7.43 8.69
N TRP A 294 -1.22 7.00 9.92
CA TRP A 294 -0.09 7.45 10.73
C TRP A 294 1.26 7.16 10.06
N SER A 295 1.46 5.95 9.53
CA SER A 295 2.70 5.58 8.84
C SER A 295 2.89 6.36 7.54
N ASN A 296 1.82 6.67 6.81
CA ASN A 296 1.91 7.45 5.57
C ASN A 296 2.27 8.91 5.83
N ALA A 297 1.70 9.52 6.88
CA ALA A 297 2.09 10.86 7.31
C ALA A 297 3.56 10.89 7.74
N LEU A 298 3.97 9.93 8.57
CA LEU A 298 5.35 9.83 9.07
C LEU A 298 6.38 9.63 7.93
N ALA A 299 6.00 8.95 6.85
CA ALA A 299 6.84 8.80 5.66
C ALA A 299 7.16 10.13 4.98
N VAL A 300 6.21 11.07 4.97
CA VAL A 300 6.45 12.41 4.42
C VAL A 300 7.31 13.22 5.39
N GLU A 301 7.02 13.16 6.69
CA GLU A 301 7.74 13.91 7.71
C GLU A 301 9.23 13.53 7.81
N LEU A 302 9.55 12.23 7.67
CA LEU A 302 10.92 11.74 7.84
C LEU A 302 11.72 11.59 6.52
N ALA A 303 11.09 11.81 5.37
CA ALA A 303 11.79 11.77 4.08
C ALA A 303 12.96 12.77 3.97
N PRO A 304 12.84 14.04 4.42
CA PRO A 304 13.97 14.99 4.44
C PRO A 304 15.14 14.53 5.33
N GLU A 305 14.86 13.70 6.33
CA GLU A 305 15.84 13.11 7.24
C GLU A 305 16.44 11.79 6.69
N HIS A 306 16.13 11.45 5.43
CA HIS A 306 16.57 10.22 4.75
C HIS A 306 16.18 8.93 5.47
N VAL A 307 15.00 8.92 6.08
CA VAL A 307 14.39 7.73 6.67
C VAL A 307 13.20 7.31 5.81
N ASP A 308 13.30 6.13 5.21
CA ASP A 308 12.20 5.54 4.46
C ASP A 308 11.21 4.92 5.47
N VAL A 309 9.93 5.26 5.38
CA VAL A 309 8.88 4.71 6.26
C VAL A 309 7.82 4.04 5.42
N GLU A 310 7.46 2.81 5.75
CA GLU A 310 6.47 2.03 5.00
C GLU A 310 5.53 1.25 5.91
N LEU A 311 4.24 1.25 5.57
CA LEU A 311 3.30 0.29 6.13
C LEU A 311 3.33 -1.01 5.30
N VAL A 312 3.55 -2.14 5.96
CA VAL A 312 3.52 -3.47 5.33
C VAL A 312 2.15 -4.12 5.57
N VAL A 313 1.35 -4.23 4.52
CA VAL A 313 0.06 -4.92 4.55
C VAL A 313 0.28 -6.42 4.45
N SER A 314 -0.10 -7.13 5.51
CA SER A 314 -0.19 -8.59 5.53
C SER A 314 -1.64 -9.04 5.40
N TYR A 315 -1.89 -10.08 4.62
CA TYR A 315 -3.10 -10.88 4.76
C TYR A 315 -2.85 -11.99 5.78
N LEU A 316 -3.54 -13.12 5.70
CA LEU A 316 -3.30 -14.23 6.61
C LEU A 316 -1.88 -14.77 6.42
N VAL A 317 -1.12 -14.80 7.51
CA VAL A 317 0.19 -15.46 7.63
C VAL A 317 0.07 -16.47 8.76
N THR A 318 0.67 -17.65 8.62
CA THR A 318 0.62 -18.65 9.71
C THR A 318 1.32 -18.11 10.95
N SER A 319 0.62 -18.00 12.07
CA SER A 319 1.16 -17.50 13.33
C SER A 319 0.30 -17.92 14.52
N ALA A 320 0.79 -17.72 15.73
CA ALA A 320 -0.03 -17.86 16.93
C ALA A 320 -1.26 -16.92 16.91
N MET A 321 -1.10 -15.71 16.39
CA MET A 321 -2.17 -14.70 16.31
C MET A 321 -3.28 -15.10 15.33
N SER A 322 -2.93 -15.56 14.12
CA SER A 322 -3.94 -15.96 13.12
C SER A 322 -4.61 -17.30 13.44
N LYS A 323 -4.00 -18.12 14.31
CA LYS A 323 -4.41 -19.50 14.62
C LYS A 323 -4.42 -20.43 13.41
N VAL A 324 -3.90 -19.99 12.28
CA VAL A 324 -3.73 -20.81 11.06
C VAL A 324 -2.35 -21.47 11.10
N ARG A 325 -2.32 -22.79 10.92
CA ARG A 325 -1.11 -23.61 10.98
C ARG A 325 -0.64 -24.15 9.64
N LYS A 326 -1.54 -24.22 8.66
CA LYS A 326 -1.23 -24.74 7.32
C LYS A 326 -0.93 -23.60 6.36
N THR A 327 0.14 -23.75 5.61
CA THR A 327 0.49 -22.83 4.53
C THR A 327 -0.35 -23.13 3.29
N SER A 328 -0.56 -22.09 2.48
CA SER A 328 -1.14 -22.18 1.14
C SER A 328 -0.61 -21.03 0.29
N ALA A 329 -0.97 -21.01 -1.00
CA ALA A 329 -0.61 -19.89 -1.87
C ALA A 329 -1.09 -18.53 -1.32
N LEU A 330 -2.23 -18.47 -0.62
CA LEU A 330 -2.76 -17.23 0.00
C LEU A 330 -2.34 -17.05 1.46
N ILE A 331 -1.72 -18.07 2.07
CA ILE A 331 -1.34 -18.07 3.48
C ILE A 331 0.13 -18.52 3.59
N PRO A 332 1.09 -17.61 3.40
CA PRO A 332 2.50 -17.93 3.59
C PRO A 332 2.83 -18.22 5.05
N ASN A 333 3.98 -18.87 5.26
CA ASN A 333 4.62 -18.86 6.56
C ASN A 333 5.41 -17.55 6.79
N PRO A 334 5.83 -17.24 8.03
CA PRO A 334 6.61 -16.03 8.33
C PRO A 334 7.87 -15.89 7.48
N LYS A 335 8.60 -16.98 7.23
CA LYS A 335 9.82 -16.98 6.40
C LYS A 335 9.54 -16.45 5.00
N GLN A 336 8.54 -17.02 4.33
CA GLN A 336 8.13 -16.60 2.98
C GLN A 336 7.67 -15.13 2.96
N PHE A 337 6.86 -14.74 3.95
CA PHE A 337 6.32 -13.39 4.02
C PHE A 337 7.43 -12.35 4.25
N VAL A 338 8.30 -12.56 5.25
CA VAL A 338 9.40 -11.65 5.58
C VAL A 338 10.43 -11.60 4.46
N THR A 339 10.73 -12.74 3.81
CA THR A 339 11.62 -12.74 2.63
C THR A 339 11.06 -11.88 1.51
N ALA A 340 9.75 -11.97 1.23
CA ALA A 340 9.11 -11.10 0.26
C ALA A 340 9.22 -9.63 0.68
N THR A 341 8.86 -9.29 1.92
CA THR A 341 8.92 -7.89 2.40
C THR A 341 10.32 -7.31 2.33
N LEU A 342 11.33 -8.01 2.85
CA LEU A 342 12.70 -7.50 2.85
C LEU A 342 13.31 -7.49 1.44
N SER A 343 12.75 -8.22 0.47
CA SER A 343 13.23 -8.16 -0.91
C SER A 343 12.62 -7.00 -1.70
N SER A 344 11.58 -6.35 -1.17
CA SER A 344 10.79 -5.33 -1.89
C SER A 344 10.57 -4.04 -1.10
N VAL A 345 11.41 -3.74 -0.11
CA VAL A 345 11.39 -2.43 0.58
C VAL A 345 11.61 -1.33 -0.45
N GLY A 346 10.83 -0.26 -0.37
CA GLY A 346 10.78 0.83 -1.35
C GLY A 346 9.69 0.65 -2.41
N ARG A 347 8.93 -0.46 -2.39
CA ARG A 347 8.01 -0.84 -3.45
C ARG A 347 6.61 -1.15 -2.94
N ALA A 348 5.61 -0.80 -3.75
CA ALA A 348 4.20 -0.88 -3.35
C ALA A 348 3.64 -2.31 -3.34
N GLY A 349 4.20 -3.22 -4.13
CA GLY A 349 3.61 -4.53 -4.41
C GLY A 349 2.17 -4.36 -4.89
N GLY A 350 1.22 -4.96 -4.17
CA GLY A 350 -0.21 -4.83 -4.51
C GLY A 350 -0.86 -3.49 -4.16
N ALA A 351 -0.24 -2.66 -3.31
CA ALA A 351 -0.83 -1.44 -2.77
C ALA A 351 -0.61 -0.22 -3.67
N GLN A 352 -0.85 -0.36 -4.98
CA GLN A 352 -0.53 0.65 -6.00
C GLN A 352 -1.24 1.99 -5.78
N GLU A 353 -2.38 1.99 -5.10
CA GLU A 353 -3.18 3.18 -4.80
C GLU A 353 -2.83 3.86 -3.48
N LYS A 354 -1.92 3.30 -2.67
CA LYS A 354 -1.56 3.84 -1.36
C LYS A 354 -0.10 4.23 -1.29
N PHE A 355 0.15 5.51 -1.07
CA PHE A 355 1.48 6.05 -0.79
C PHE A 355 2.15 5.31 0.38
N ALA A 356 3.48 5.14 0.34
CA ALA A 356 4.29 4.55 1.42
C ALA A 356 3.72 3.27 2.06
N THR A 357 3.14 2.40 1.22
CA THR A 357 2.45 1.18 1.64
C THR A 357 2.87 0.04 0.74
N SER A 358 3.23 -1.10 1.32
CA SER A 358 3.66 -2.28 0.57
C SER A 358 2.75 -3.47 0.85
N THR A 359 2.35 -4.20 -0.18
CA THR A 359 1.81 -5.56 -0.06
C THR A 359 2.74 -6.52 -0.77
N PRO A 360 3.77 -7.04 -0.07
CA PRO A 360 4.96 -7.57 -0.72
C PRO A 360 4.82 -9.04 -1.16
N TYR A 361 3.98 -9.83 -0.48
CA TYR A 361 3.83 -11.24 -0.83
C TYR A 361 2.97 -11.40 -2.08
N TRP A 362 3.47 -12.13 -3.08
CA TRP A 362 2.91 -12.13 -4.44
C TRP A 362 1.39 -12.34 -4.54
N SER A 363 0.84 -13.31 -3.81
CA SER A 363 -0.59 -13.62 -3.89
C SER A 363 -1.43 -12.59 -3.13
N HIS A 364 -0.88 -12.04 -2.04
CA HIS A 364 -1.49 -10.91 -1.32
C HIS A 364 -1.48 -9.68 -2.21
N ALA A 365 -0.41 -9.45 -2.95
CA ALA A 365 -0.26 -8.32 -3.86
C ALA A 365 -1.32 -8.34 -4.96
N LEU A 366 -1.45 -9.48 -5.65
CA LEU A 366 -2.46 -9.67 -6.70
C LEU A 366 -3.88 -9.54 -6.16
N LEU A 367 -4.15 -10.12 -4.98
CA LEU A 367 -5.46 -10.03 -4.33
C LEU A 367 -5.79 -8.58 -3.92
N HIS A 368 -4.84 -7.87 -3.32
CA HIS A 368 -5.01 -6.47 -2.95
C HIS A 368 -5.33 -5.64 -4.18
N TRP A 369 -4.49 -5.71 -5.22
CA TRP A 369 -4.71 -4.97 -6.45
C TRP A 369 -6.09 -5.26 -7.05
N TRP A 370 -6.47 -6.54 -7.14
CA TRP A 370 -7.77 -6.92 -7.68
C TRP A 370 -8.92 -6.31 -6.86
N ILE A 371 -8.87 -6.42 -5.53
CA ILE A 371 -9.91 -5.86 -4.66
C ILE A 371 -9.97 -4.33 -4.80
N ALA A 372 -8.82 -3.64 -4.74
CA ALA A 372 -8.76 -2.18 -4.78
C ALA A 372 -9.20 -1.61 -6.13
N GLN A 373 -8.85 -2.28 -7.24
CA GLN A 373 -9.05 -1.76 -8.58
C GLN A 373 -10.37 -2.22 -9.25
N THR A 374 -11.09 -3.19 -8.69
CA THR A 374 -12.35 -3.72 -9.25
C THR A 374 -13.56 -3.45 -8.35
N VAL A 375 -13.71 -4.24 -7.29
CA VAL A 375 -14.86 -4.21 -6.39
C VAL A 375 -14.80 -3.04 -5.40
N GLY A 376 -13.59 -2.55 -5.09
CA GLY A 376 -13.34 -1.51 -4.10
C GLY A 376 -13.25 -2.04 -2.67
N VAL A 377 -12.23 -1.60 -1.92
CA VAL A 377 -11.93 -2.05 -0.54
C VAL A 377 -13.00 -1.66 0.49
N PHE A 378 -13.84 -0.65 0.18
CA PHE A 378 -14.96 -0.20 1.02
C PHE A 378 -16.34 -0.63 0.49
N SER A 379 -16.38 -1.53 -0.48
CA SER A 379 -17.67 -1.95 -1.06
C SER A 379 -18.48 -2.82 -0.10
N LYS A 380 -19.82 -2.73 -0.21
CA LYS A 380 -20.75 -3.59 0.52
C LYS A 380 -20.51 -5.07 0.23
N LEU A 381 -20.07 -5.41 -0.99
CA LEU A 381 -19.78 -6.78 -1.40
C LEU A 381 -18.58 -7.34 -0.63
N VAL A 382 -17.45 -6.61 -0.60
CA VAL A 382 -16.25 -7.02 0.14
C VAL A 382 -16.55 -7.10 1.63
N ALA A 383 -17.25 -6.10 2.18
CA ALA A 383 -17.65 -6.11 3.58
C ALA A 383 -18.56 -7.30 3.93
N GLY A 384 -19.52 -7.65 3.06
CA GLY A 384 -20.41 -8.79 3.22
C GLY A 384 -19.69 -10.14 3.17
N PHE A 385 -18.75 -10.31 2.24
CA PHE A 385 -17.89 -11.50 2.18
C PHE A 385 -17.05 -11.64 3.45
N ASN A 386 -16.42 -10.55 3.89
CA ASN A 386 -15.58 -10.51 5.08
C ASN A 386 -16.40 -10.80 6.35
N TYR A 387 -17.62 -10.27 6.45
CA TYR A 387 -18.56 -10.57 7.54
C TYR A 387 -18.91 -12.06 7.60
N LYS A 388 -19.31 -12.66 6.47
CA LYS A 388 -19.66 -14.09 6.40
C LYS A 388 -18.48 -14.96 6.84
N MET A 389 -17.28 -14.66 6.35
CA MET A 389 -16.05 -15.36 6.74
C MET A 389 -15.83 -15.31 8.26
N HIS A 390 -15.94 -14.14 8.89
CA HIS A 390 -15.75 -14.02 10.34
C HIS A 390 -16.84 -14.69 11.16
N VAL A 391 -18.09 -14.66 10.71
CA VAL A 391 -19.20 -15.41 11.34
C VAL A 391 -18.87 -16.91 11.35
N ASP A 392 -18.37 -17.45 10.25
CA ASP A 392 -18.01 -18.86 10.16
C ASP A 392 -16.78 -19.22 11.01
N ILE A 393 -15.80 -18.32 11.13
CA ILE A 393 -14.67 -18.47 12.06
C ILE A 393 -15.17 -18.46 13.50
N ARG A 394 -16.03 -17.50 13.87
CA ARG A 394 -16.63 -17.38 15.20
C ARG A 394 -17.40 -18.64 15.58
N LYS A 395 -18.28 -19.13 14.71
CA LYS A 395 -19.05 -20.37 14.93
C LYS A 395 -18.13 -21.55 15.26
N ARG A 396 -17.05 -21.73 14.49
CA ARG A 396 -16.06 -22.80 14.72
C ARG A 396 -15.33 -22.62 16.04
N ALA A 397 -14.97 -21.39 16.40
CA ALA A 397 -14.26 -21.09 17.64
C ALA A 397 -15.12 -21.33 18.88
N LEU A 398 -16.38 -20.87 18.88
CA LEU A 398 -17.34 -21.11 19.95
C LEU A 398 -17.63 -22.61 20.13
N LYS A 399 -17.80 -23.35 19.03
CA LYS A 399 -17.97 -24.81 19.08
C LYS A 399 -16.76 -25.51 19.70
N LYS A 400 -15.54 -25.03 19.41
CA LYS A 400 -14.31 -25.55 20.01
C LYS A 400 -14.25 -25.25 21.51
N GLN A 401 -14.59 -24.03 21.92
CA GLN A 401 -14.63 -23.63 23.33
C GLN A 401 -15.66 -24.43 24.12
N ALA A 402 -16.88 -24.62 23.59
CA ALA A 402 -17.90 -25.45 24.22
C ALA A 402 -17.47 -26.91 24.40
N ARG A 403 -16.79 -27.51 23.41
CA ARG A 403 -16.23 -28.87 23.52
C ARG A 403 -15.17 -28.99 24.61
N GLN A 404 -14.30 -27.97 24.71
CA GLN A 404 -13.25 -27.92 25.74
C GLN A 404 -13.86 -27.74 27.14
N ALA A 405 -14.89 -26.91 27.28
CA ALA A 405 -15.62 -26.73 28.54
C ALA A 405 -16.38 -28.00 28.97
N ALA A 406 -16.86 -28.80 28.02
CA ALA A 406 -17.57 -30.06 28.28
C ALA A 406 -16.65 -31.26 28.58
N GLY A 407 -15.36 -31.06 28.84
CA GLY A 407 -14.41 -32.14 29.15
C GLY A 407 -14.00 -33.01 27.96
N GLY A 408 -14.33 -32.61 26.73
CA GLY A 408 -13.94 -33.34 25.52
C GLY A 408 -12.44 -33.26 25.28
N VAL A 409 -11.78 -34.41 25.12
CA VAL A 409 -10.35 -34.53 24.77
C VAL A 409 -10.02 -33.60 23.61
N ALA A 410 -8.99 -32.77 23.80
CA ALA A 410 -8.48 -31.88 22.76
C ALA A 410 -8.11 -32.69 21.50
N ASP A 411 -8.56 -32.24 20.33
CA ASP A 411 -8.23 -32.83 19.03
C ASP A 411 -6.72 -33.17 18.93
N PRO A 412 -6.35 -34.44 18.67
CA PRO A 412 -4.94 -34.87 18.64
C PRO A 412 -4.09 -34.15 17.58
N LYS A 413 -4.71 -33.41 16.64
CA LYS A 413 -3.99 -32.53 15.72
C LYS A 413 -3.41 -31.27 16.36
N ASN A 414 -3.65 -31.04 17.66
CA ASN A 414 -3.20 -29.86 18.38
C ASN A 414 -2.54 -30.19 19.74
N THR A 415 -2.33 -31.48 20.06
CA THR A 415 -1.76 -31.95 21.34
C THR A 415 -0.25 -32.13 21.34
N THR A 416 0.43 -32.09 20.19
CA THR A 416 1.90 -32.12 20.16
C THR A 416 2.54 -30.88 20.81
N ALA A 417 1.84 -29.76 20.88
CA ALA A 417 2.35 -28.54 21.52
C ALA A 417 1.99 -28.38 23.02
N ALA A 418 1.09 -29.22 23.56
CA ALA A 418 0.72 -29.16 24.98
C ALA A 418 1.63 -30.04 25.87
N ARG A 419 2.34 -31.01 25.29
CA ARG A 419 3.30 -31.86 26.02
C ARG A 419 4.70 -31.26 26.14
N GLU A 420 5.08 -30.32 25.27
CA GLU A 420 6.40 -29.66 25.34
C GLU A 420 6.39 -28.30 26.05
N GLY A 421 5.21 -27.77 26.41
CA GLY A 421 5.06 -26.44 27.02
C GLY A 421 4.63 -26.42 28.49
N TYR A 422 4.30 -27.56 29.10
CA TYR A 422 3.76 -27.62 30.47
C TYR A 422 4.29 -28.80 31.31
N ALA A 423 5.23 -29.60 30.80
CA ALA A 423 5.72 -30.80 31.49
C ALA A 423 7.05 -30.62 32.26
N THR A 424 7.52 -29.40 32.52
CA THR A 424 8.72 -29.14 33.34
C THR A 424 8.47 -28.32 34.60
N GLU A 425 7.21 -27.94 34.88
CA GLU A 425 6.86 -27.13 36.05
C GLU A 425 6.17 -27.93 37.18
N SER A 426 5.84 -29.21 36.95
CA SER A 426 5.15 -30.06 37.93
C SER A 426 6.05 -31.11 38.62
N LEU A 427 7.35 -31.18 38.33
CA LEU A 427 8.26 -32.20 38.89
C LEU A 427 9.50 -31.64 39.59
N LYS A 428 9.49 -30.38 40.04
CA LYS A 428 10.60 -29.80 40.84
C LYS A 428 10.24 -29.35 42.26
N ASN A 429 9.01 -29.59 42.72
CA ASN A 429 8.60 -29.24 44.10
C ASN A 429 8.53 -30.42 45.07
N GLU A 430 9.14 -31.57 44.77
CA GLU A 430 9.09 -32.75 45.65
C GLU A 430 10.44 -33.43 45.90
N THR A 431 11.57 -32.70 45.87
CA THR A 431 12.88 -33.28 46.24
C THR A 431 13.82 -32.31 46.94
N LEU A 432 13.29 -31.52 47.89
CA LEU A 432 14.07 -30.85 48.93
C LEU A 432 13.35 -30.98 50.29
N LYS A 433 13.22 -32.22 50.75
CA LYS A 433 13.12 -32.59 52.17
C LYS A 433 13.91 -33.88 52.34
N HIS A 434 15.22 -33.74 52.51
CA HIS A 434 16.09 -34.47 53.44
C HIS A 434 17.53 -34.00 53.27
#